data_AF-A0A5J5BSE8-F1
#
_entry.id   AF-A0A5J5BSE8-F1
#
_cell.length_a   1.000
_cell.length_b   1.000
_cell.length_c   1.000
_cell.angle_alpha   90.00
_cell.angle_beta   90.00
_cell.angle_gamma   90.00
#
_symmetry.space_group_name_H-M   'P 1'
#
loop_
_entity.id
_entity.type
_entity.pdbx_description
1 polymer ?
#
loop_
_entity_poly.entity_id
_entity_poly.type
_entity_poly.pdbx_seq_one_letter_code
_entity_poly.pdbx_strand_id
1 'polypeptide(L)'
;MTYPDSSPVSPEEIDRRLRCDPQVEDCKEVVYEWTGKCRSCQGSGFVSYYNKRGKEVICKCIPCLGIGYVQKITARNGIEVMEDLDNGKPP
;
A
#
# COMPACT_ATOMS: atom_id res chain seq x y z
N MET A 1 -2.21 9.56 8.77
CA MET A 1 -2.08 11.02 8.94
C MET A 1 -1.31 11.53 7.74
N THR A 2 -1.96 12.28 6.87
CA THR A 2 -1.32 12.97 5.74
C THR A 2 -0.45 14.10 6.29
N TYR A 3 0.59 14.51 5.56
CA TYR A 3 1.52 15.57 5.96
C TYR A 3 0.73 16.87 6.25
N PRO A 4 1.04 17.63 7.31
CA PRO A 4 0.36 18.90 7.58
C PRO A 4 0.48 19.79 6.32
N ASP A 5 -0.64 20.39 5.90
CA ASP A 5 -0.80 21.17 4.66
C ASP A 5 -0.99 20.39 3.34
N SER A 6 -1.13 19.06 3.39
CA SER A 6 -1.59 18.29 2.24
C SER A 6 -3.11 18.14 2.24
N SER A 7 -3.77 18.80 1.28
CA SER A 7 -5.17 18.53 0.96
C SER A 7 -5.28 17.27 0.09
N PRO A 8 -6.29 16.40 0.32
CA PRO A 8 -6.57 15.32 -0.60
C PRO A 8 -6.80 15.88 -2.01
N VAL A 9 -6.24 15.20 -3.00
CA VAL A 9 -6.41 15.53 -4.43
C VAL A 9 -7.90 15.56 -4.76
N SER A 10 -8.34 16.49 -5.62
CA SER A 10 -9.76 16.59 -5.97
C SER A 10 -10.25 15.33 -6.70
N PRO A 11 -11.54 14.97 -6.56
CA PRO A 11 -12.10 13.80 -7.24
C PRO A 11 -11.93 13.84 -8.76
N GLU A 12 -12.04 15.02 -9.40
CA GLU A 12 -11.88 15.12 -10.86
C GLU A 12 -10.45 14.82 -11.31
N GLU A 13 -9.47 15.22 -10.52
CA GLU A 13 -8.05 14.98 -10.77
C GLU A 13 -7.69 13.49 -10.59
N ILE A 14 -8.33 12.81 -9.62
CA ILE A 14 -8.22 11.36 -9.43
C ILE A 14 -8.81 10.63 -10.64
N ASP A 15 -10.00 11.02 -11.06
CA ASP A 15 -10.71 10.40 -12.19
C ASP A 15 -9.96 10.64 -13.52
N ARG A 16 -9.38 11.82 -13.73
CA ARG A 16 -8.51 12.09 -14.87
C ARG A 16 -7.28 11.17 -14.90
N ARG A 17 -6.66 10.91 -13.74
CA ARG A 17 -5.52 9.97 -13.66
C ARG A 17 -5.91 8.52 -13.94
N LEU A 18 -7.13 8.12 -13.57
CA LEU A 18 -7.67 6.79 -13.88
C LEU A 18 -7.98 6.60 -15.37
N ARG A 19 -8.27 7.69 -16.09
CA ARG A 19 -8.56 7.68 -17.53
C ARG A 19 -7.35 7.99 -18.41
N CYS A 20 -6.17 8.13 -17.82
CA CYS A 20 -4.93 8.41 -18.53
C CYS A 20 -4.65 7.30 -19.56
N ASP A 21 -4.37 7.66 -20.80
CA ASP A 21 -4.08 6.70 -21.86
C ASP A 21 -2.57 6.37 -21.86
N PRO A 22 -2.17 5.15 -21.43
CA PRO A 22 -0.76 4.79 -21.30
C PRO A 22 0.00 4.70 -22.63
N GLN A 23 -0.68 4.77 -23.79
CA GLN A 23 -0.03 4.84 -25.10
C GLN A 23 0.40 6.27 -25.47
N VAL A 24 -0.30 7.28 -24.95
CA VAL A 24 -0.14 8.69 -25.35
C VAL A 24 0.46 9.53 -24.21
N GLU A 25 0.14 9.20 -22.97
CA GLU A 25 0.55 9.92 -21.77
C GLU A 25 1.53 9.06 -20.95
N ASP A 26 2.45 9.69 -20.18
CA ASP A 26 3.48 9.01 -19.36
C ASP A 26 2.88 8.35 -18.08
N CYS A 27 1.75 7.65 -18.25
CA CYS A 27 1.15 6.81 -17.23
C CYS A 27 1.45 5.34 -17.50
N LYS A 28 1.55 4.56 -16.42
CA LYS A 28 1.80 3.12 -16.51
C LYS A 28 0.48 2.38 -16.43
N GLU A 29 0.25 1.49 -17.38
CA GLU A 29 -0.87 0.57 -17.34
C GLU A 29 -0.79 -0.29 -16.07
N VAL A 30 -1.90 -0.37 -15.34
CA VAL A 30 -2.01 -1.27 -14.19
C VAL A 30 -2.30 -2.66 -14.74
N VAL A 31 -1.31 -3.54 -14.67
CA VAL A 31 -1.36 -4.88 -15.25
C VAL A 31 -2.10 -5.85 -14.33
N TYR A 32 -2.01 -5.64 -13.02
CA TYR A 32 -2.66 -6.52 -12.05
C TYR A 32 -3.01 -5.81 -10.74
N GLU A 33 -4.19 -6.11 -10.21
CA GLU A 33 -4.72 -5.63 -8.94
C GLU A 33 -5.07 -6.80 -8.03
N TRP A 34 -4.66 -6.75 -6.76
CA TRP A 34 -5.01 -7.78 -5.79
C TRP A 34 -5.01 -7.30 -4.35
N THR A 35 -5.64 -8.09 -3.47
CA THR A 35 -5.56 -7.88 -2.02
C THR A 35 -4.40 -8.68 -1.46
N GLY A 36 -3.39 -7.99 -0.92
CA GLY A 36 -2.23 -8.59 -0.27
C GLY A 36 -2.24 -8.40 1.24
N LYS A 37 -1.53 -9.28 1.97
CA LYS A 37 -1.30 -9.07 3.42
C LYS A 37 -0.49 -7.78 3.62
N CYS A 38 -0.87 -6.99 4.62
CA CYS A 38 -0.10 -5.81 4.98
C CYS A 38 1.23 -6.24 5.58
N ARG A 39 2.33 -5.86 4.92
CA ARG A 39 3.69 -6.23 5.32
C ARG A 39 4.07 -5.75 6.73
N SER A 40 3.55 -4.61 7.16
CA SER A 40 3.90 -4.01 8.46
C SER A 40 3.27 -4.71 9.66
N CYS A 41 2.11 -5.34 9.50
CA CYS A 41 1.43 -6.07 10.58
C CYS A 41 1.23 -7.55 10.28
N GLN A 42 1.73 -8.03 9.13
CA GLN A 42 1.65 -9.41 8.68
C GLN A 42 0.22 -9.99 8.69
N GLY A 43 -0.79 -9.16 8.40
CA GLY A 43 -2.19 -9.58 8.38
C GLY A 43 -2.96 -9.33 9.68
N SER A 44 -2.31 -8.95 10.78
CA SER A 44 -2.99 -8.80 12.08
C SER A 44 -3.82 -7.51 12.20
N GLY A 45 -3.46 -6.46 11.46
CA GLY A 45 -4.04 -5.12 11.64
C GLY A 45 -3.47 -4.34 12.83
N PHE A 46 -2.62 -4.94 13.65
CA PHE A 46 -2.02 -4.30 14.84
C PHE A 46 -0.49 -4.43 14.83
N VAL A 47 0.17 -3.40 15.36
CA VAL A 47 1.63 -3.39 15.53
C VAL A 47 1.92 -3.01 16.97
N SER A 48 2.85 -3.72 17.61
CA SER A 48 3.38 -3.31 18.90
C SER A 48 4.62 -2.43 18.73
N TYR A 49 4.68 -1.33 19.47
CA TYR A 49 5.89 -0.52 19.60
C TYR A 49 6.27 -0.39 21.07
N TYR A 50 7.57 -0.45 21.32
CA TYR A 50 8.12 -0.16 22.64
C TYR A 50 8.33 1.34 22.77
N ASN A 51 7.72 1.96 23.78
CA ASN A 51 8.02 3.36 24.06
C ASN A 51 9.39 3.51 24.75
N LYS A 52 9.89 4.75 24.87
CA LYS A 52 11.16 5.05 25.55
C LYS A 52 11.21 4.60 27.02
N ARG A 53 10.07 4.21 27.63
CA ARG A 53 9.95 3.70 29.00
C ARG A 53 9.86 2.17 29.05
N GLY A 54 10.09 1.47 27.94
CA GLY A 54 10.07 0.01 27.85
C GLY A 54 8.69 -0.62 27.96
N LYS A 55 7.60 0.16 27.97
CA LYS A 55 6.24 -0.39 27.95
C LYS A 55 5.83 -0.66 26.51
N GLU A 56 5.37 -1.88 26.26
CA GLU A 56 4.75 -2.26 24.99
C GLU A 56 3.41 -1.54 24.86
N VAL A 57 3.19 -0.93 23.70
CA VAL A 57 1.91 -0.34 23.34
C VAL A 57 1.47 -0.97 22.02
N ILE A 58 0.28 -1.57 22.04
CA ILE A 58 -0.35 -2.13 20.84
C ILE A 58 -1.19 -1.03 20.20
N CYS A 59 -1.00 -0.79 18.91
CA CYS A 59 -1.77 0.19 18.15
C CYS A 59 -2.23 -0.38 16.83
N LYS A 60 -3.26 0.25 16.26
CA LYS A 60 -3.69 -0.05 14.89
C LYS A 60 -2.54 0.21 13.93
N CYS A 61 -2.31 -0.75 13.04
CA CYS A 61 -1.32 -0.63 11.98
C CYS A 61 -1.71 0.52 11.06
N ILE A 62 -0.88 1.55 10.98
CA ILE A 62 -1.15 2.76 10.18
C ILE A 62 -1.27 2.42 8.69
N PRO A 63 -0.36 1.63 8.07
CA PRO A 63 -0.43 1.32 6.64
C PRO A 63 -1.72 0.64 6.16
N CYS A 64 -2.38 -0.17 6.99
CA CYS A 64 -3.63 -0.84 6.63
C CYS A 64 -4.83 -0.35 7.44
N LEU A 65 -4.67 0.72 8.21
CA LEU A 65 -5.72 1.31 9.06
C LEU A 65 -6.41 0.32 10.00
N GLY A 66 -5.72 -0.76 10.41
CA GLY A 66 -6.29 -1.80 11.27
C GLY A 66 -6.92 -2.99 10.54
N ILE A 67 -6.92 -3.02 9.20
CA ILE A 67 -7.57 -4.08 8.40
C ILE A 67 -6.71 -5.34 8.30
N GLY A 68 -5.38 -5.17 8.32
CA GLY A 68 -4.43 -6.28 8.13
C GLY A 68 -4.09 -6.57 6.67
N TYR A 69 -4.89 -6.10 5.73
CA TYR A 69 -4.71 -6.29 4.29
C TYR A 69 -4.68 -4.93 3.57
N VAL A 70 -4.03 -4.88 2.41
CA VAL A 70 -3.95 -3.70 1.55
C VAL A 70 -4.13 -4.10 0.09
N GLN A 71 -4.76 -3.22 -0.67
CA GLN A 71 -4.83 -3.34 -2.11
C GLN A 71 -3.46 -3.04 -2.72
N LYS A 72 -2.99 -3.91 -3.60
CA LYS A 72 -1.72 -3.79 -4.30
C LYS A 72 -1.98 -3.74 -5.80
N ILE A 73 -1.20 -2.90 -6.47
CA ILE A 73 -1.22 -2.75 -7.91
C ILE A 73 0.21 -2.87 -8.44
N THR A 74 0.37 -3.51 -9.59
CA THR A 74 1.66 -3.61 -10.29
C THR A 74 1.50 -3.29 -11.76
N ALA A 75 2.50 -2.61 -12.32
CA ALA A 75 2.63 -2.34 -13.75
C ALA A 75 3.64 -3.30 -14.41
N ARG A 76 4.07 -4.36 -13.72
CA ARG A 76 5.02 -5.35 -14.25
C ARG A 76 4.27 -6.48 -14.97
N ASN A 77 4.68 -6.76 -16.21
CA ASN A 77 4.18 -7.89 -17.00
C ASN A 77 4.84 -9.21 -16.58
N GLY A 78 4.10 -10.33 -16.67
CA GLY A 78 4.65 -11.69 -16.51
C GLY A 78 4.75 -12.23 -15.08
N ILE A 79 3.93 -11.72 -14.14
CA ILE A 79 3.88 -12.24 -12.77
C ILE A 79 2.75 -13.28 -12.70
N GLU A 80 3.07 -14.57 -12.78
CA GLU A 80 2.08 -15.65 -12.61
C GLU A 80 1.82 -16.00 -11.14
N VAL A 81 2.78 -15.71 -10.24
CA VAL A 81 2.70 -16.05 -8.81
C VAL A 81 3.03 -14.85 -7.95
N MET A 82 2.06 -14.42 -7.14
CA MET A 82 2.11 -13.16 -6.37
C MET A 82 2.64 -13.30 -4.94
N GLU A 83 2.92 -14.51 -4.45
CA GLU A 83 3.44 -14.73 -3.09
C GLU A 83 4.92 -14.34 -2.93
N ASP A 84 5.70 -14.36 -4.01
CA ASP A 84 7.15 -14.09 -3.98
C ASP A 84 7.51 -12.61 -3.78
N LEU A 85 6.58 -11.68 -4.05
CA LEU A 85 6.79 -10.25 -3.80
C LEU A 85 6.66 -9.86 -2.33
N ASP A 86 5.94 -10.65 -1.53
CA ASP A 86 5.76 -10.40 -0.09
C ASP A 86 6.95 -10.91 0.75
N ASN A 87 7.72 -11.87 0.23
CA ASN A 87 8.89 -12.47 0.89
C ASN A 87 10.21 -11.70 0.69
N GLY A 88 10.19 -10.51 0.09
CA GLY A 88 11.37 -9.72 -0.25
C GLY A 88 12.18 -9.22 0.97
N LYS A 89 12.92 -10.12 1.63
CA LYS A 89 14.12 -9.80 2.40
C LYS A 89 15.32 -10.12 1.50
N PRO A 90 16.00 -9.12 0.93
CA PRO A 90 17.36 -9.36 0.45
C PRO A 90 18.25 -9.69 1.68
N PRO A 91 19.28 -10.53 1.53
CA PRO A 91 20.24 -10.84 2.60
C PRO A 91 20.91 -9.58 3.16
#